data_AF-A0AAQ0KK43-F1
#
_entry.id   AF-A0AAQ0KK43-F1
#
_cell.length_a   1.000
_cell.length_b   1.000
_cell.length_c   1.000
_cell.angle_alpha   90.00
_cell.angle_beta   90.00
_cell.angle_gamma   90.00
#
_symmetry.space_group_name_H-M   'P 1'
#
loop_
_entity.id
_entity.type
_entity.pdbx_description
1 polymer ?
#
loop_
_entity_poly.entity_id
_entity_poly.type
_entity_poly.pdbx_seq_one_letter_code
_entity_poly.pdbx_strand_id
1 'polypeptide(L)' 'MAKAEPLGSLVARIARWLPGRVIVADAALGRTRIRGLFDISDPERALDAAVRPTGGRLRRVSGLLAVISSV' A
#
# COMPACT_ATOMS: atom_id res chain seq x y z
N MET A 1 9.20 7.69 -17.03
CA MET A 1 8.05 6.74 -17.01
C MET A 1 8.13 5.90 -15.74
N ALA A 2 7.08 5.86 -14.91
CA ALA A 2 7.08 5.02 -13.71
C ALA A 2 7.01 3.52 -14.10
N LYS A 3 8.03 2.75 -13.76
CA LYS A 3 8.10 1.30 -14.02
C LYS A 3 7.02 0.58 -13.21
N ALA A 4 6.32 -0.39 -13.79
CA ALA A 4 5.41 -1.25 -13.01
C ALA A 4 6.21 -1.98 -11.94
N GLU A 5 5.88 -1.72 -10.67
CA GLU A 5 6.47 -2.39 -9.51
C GLU A 5 5.41 -3.20 -8.75
N PRO A 6 5.81 -4.25 -8.02
CA PRO A 6 4.89 -4.96 -7.14
C PRO A 6 4.33 -4.04 -6.05
N LEU A 7 3.04 -4.18 -5.73
CA LEU A 7 2.40 -3.44 -4.64
C LEU A 7 3.16 -3.62 -3.33
N GLY A 8 3.67 -4.81 -3.02
CA GLY A 8 4.47 -5.04 -1.81
C GLY A 8 5.73 -4.17 -1.74
N SER A 9 6.39 -3.92 -2.87
CA SER A 9 7.58 -3.06 -2.94
C SER A 9 7.23 -1.59 -2.75
N LEU A 10 6.14 -1.14 -3.38
CA LEU A 10 5.61 0.21 -3.18
C LEU A 10 5.18 0.44 -1.73
N VAL A 11 4.47 -0.52 -1.13
CA VAL A 11 4.04 -0.48 0.27
C VAL A 11 5.25 -0.39 1.19
N ALA A 12 6.26 -1.24 1.02
CA ALA A 12 7.49 -1.16 1.81
C ALA A 12 8.20 0.19 1.67
N ARG A 13 8.17 0.77 0.46
CA ARG A 13 8.79 2.07 0.16
C ARG A 13 8.03 3.25 0.77
N ILE A 14 6.70 3.21 0.84
CA ILE A 14 5.89 4.28 1.45
C ILE A 14 5.81 4.11 2.96
N ALA A 15 5.70 2.87 3.46
CA ALA A 15 5.54 2.57 4.88
C ALA A 15 6.70 3.08 5.75
N ARG A 16 7.90 3.29 5.18
CA ARG A 16 9.04 3.92 5.88
C ARG A 16 8.78 5.34 6.38
N TRP A 17 7.79 6.03 5.79
CA TRP A 17 7.40 7.40 6.14
C TRP A 17 6.20 7.44 7.09
N LEU A 18 5.62 6.29 7.43
CA LEU A 18 4.53 6.19 8.39
C LEU A 18 5.09 5.92 9.79
N PRO A 19 4.48 6.50 10.84
CA PRO A 19 4.85 6.22 12.22
C PRO A 19 4.45 4.79 12.66
N GLY A 20 3.61 4.11 11.86
CA GLY A 20 3.09 2.78 12.12
C GLY A 20 3.59 1.72 11.13
N ARG A 21 3.27 0.45 11.41
CA ARG A 21 3.57 -0.68 10.55
C ARG A 21 2.40 -0.96 9.62
N VAL A 22 2.72 -1.22 8.35
CA VAL A 22 1.77 -1.64 7.32
C VAL A 22 2.04 -3.10 6.98
N ILE A 23 1.01 -3.95 7.06
CA ILE A 23 1.09 -5.38 6.74
C ILE A 23 0.23 -5.66 5.53
N VAL A 24 0.79 -6.32 4.50
CA VAL A 24 0.00 -6.87 3.39
C VAL A 24 -0.38 -8.30 3.77
N ALA A 25 -1.62 -8.52 4.18
CA ALA A 25 -2.12 -9.82 4.63
C ALA A 25 -2.33 -10.80 3.47
N ASP A 26 -2.51 -10.29 2.25
CA ASP A 26 -2.74 -11.09 1.06
C ASP A 26 -1.51 -11.08 0.13
N ALA A 27 -0.88 -12.24 -0.03
CA ALA A 27 0.30 -12.41 -0.87
C ALA A 27 0.02 -12.25 -2.38
N ALA A 28 -1.22 -12.45 -2.83
CA ALA A 28 -1.61 -12.18 -4.21
C ALA A 28 -1.63 -10.67 -4.47
N LEU A 29 -2.22 -9.89 -3.55
CA LEU A 29 -2.18 -8.43 -3.62
C LEU A 29 -0.74 -7.90 -3.65
N GLY A 30 0.13 -8.40 -2.79
CA GLY A 30 1.53 -7.97 -2.74
C GLY A 30 2.32 -8.18 -4.05
N ARG A 31 1.91 -9.14 -4.88
CA ARG A 31 2.52 -9.44 -6.18
C ARG A 31 1.89 -8.67 -7.34
N THR A 32 0.74 -8.04 -7.14
CA THR A 32 0.06 -7.26 -8.16
C THR A 32 0.93 -6.10 -8.60
N ARG A 33 1.16 -5.99 -9.92
CA ARG A 33 1.93 -4.89 -10.50
C ARG A 33 1.04 -3.68 -10.65
N ILE A 34 1.49 -2.57 -10.09
CA ILE A 34 0.80 -1.29 -10.16
C ILE A 34 1.73 -0.22 -10.75
N ARG A 35 1.11 0.74 -11.42
CA ARG A 35 1.75 1.93 -11.97
C ARG A 35 0.94 3.13 -11.52
N GLY A 36 1.62 4.20 -11.14
CA GLY A 36 0.97 5.43 -10.73
C GLY A 36 1.96 6.43 -10.17
N LEU A 37 1.58 7.69 -10.20
CA LEU A 37 2.18 8.69 -9.33
C LEU A 37 1.42 8.66 -8.01
N PHE A 38 2.15 8.43 -6.93
CA PHE A 38 1.61 8.47 -5.57
C PHE A 38 2.25 9.64 -4.84
N ASP A 39 1.41 10.51 -4.29
CA ASP A 39 1.87 11.67 -3.54
C ASP A 39 2.39 11.23 -2.17
N ILE A 40 3.70 11.32 -1.97
CA ILE A 40 4.35 10.90 -0.72
C ILE A 40 4.14 11.91 0.42
N SER A 41 3.58 13.09 0.13
CA SER A 41 3.21 14.09 1.14
C SER A 41 2.09 13.60 2.06
N ASP A 42 1.26 12.67 1.56
CA ASP A 42 0.25 11.93 2.31
C ASP A 42 0.43 10.42 2.07
N PRO A 43 1.34 9.77 2.82
CA PRO A 43 1.68 8.36 2.61
C PRO A 43 0.50 7.40 2.86
N GLU A 44 -0.45 7.76 3.73
CA GLU A 44 -1.64 6.94 3.96
C GLU A 44 -2.57 6.96 2.74
N ARG A 45 -2.83 8.16 2.21
CA ARG A 45 -3.66 8.32 1.02
C ARG A 45 -3.01 7.72 -0.23
N ALA A 46 -1.69 7.81 -0.34
CA ALA A 46 -0.92 7.13 -1.37
C ALA A 46 -1.10 5.61 -1.33
N LEU A 47 -1.04 5.00 -0.14
CA LEU A 47 -1.27 3.56 0.01
C LEU A 47 -2.70 3.16 -0.32
N ASP A 48 -3.71 3.90 0.16
CA ASP A 48 -5.11 3.61 -0.18
C ASP A 48 -5.35 3.68 -1.69
N ALA A 49 -4.81 4.71 -2.36
CA ALA A 49 -4.87 4.86 -3.81
C ALA A 49 -4.19 3.72 -4.57
N ALA A 50 -3.06 3.21 -4.05
CA ALA A 50 -2.32 2.09 -4.66
C ALA A 50 -3.06 0.75 -4.55
N VAL A 51 -3.81 0.56 -3.46
CA VAL A 51 -4.46 -0.72 -3.12
C VAL A 51 -5.87 -0.82 -3.73
N ARG A 52 -6.57 0.30 -3.93
CA ARG A 52 -7.89 0.34 -4.61
C ARG A 52 -7.95 -0.42 -5.95
N PRO A 53 -7.05 -0.19 -6.92
CA PRO A 53 -7.12 -0.87 -8.22
C PRO A 53 -6.81 -2.36 -8.14
N THR A 54 -6.25 -2.85 -7.04
CA THR A 54 -5.94 -4.28 -6.86
C THR A 54 -7.08 -5.05 -6.20
N GLY A 55 -8.23 -4.41 -5.91
CA GLY A 55 -9.33 -5.01 -5.15
C GLY A 55 -9.05 -5.14 -3.65
N GLY A 56 -7.97 -4.54 -3.16
CA GLY A 56 -7.65 -4.51 -1.74
C GLY A 56 -8.23 -3.29 -1.04
N ARG A 57 -8.09 -3.27 0.29
CA ARG A 57 -8.38 -2.10 1.12
C ARG A 57 -7.36 -1.92 2.23
N LEU A 58 -6.98 -0.66 2.49
CA LEU A 58 -6.21 -0.31 3.67
C LEU A 58 -7.15 -0.19 4.87
N ARG A 59 -6.90 -0.97 5.92
CA ARG A 59 -7.67 -0.97 7.17
C ARG A 59 -6.76 -0.64 8.34
N ARG A 60 -7.04 0.44 9.06
CA ARG A 60 -6.40 0.69 10.37
C ARG A 60 -7.01 -0.26 11.41
N VAL A 61 -6.13 -1.04 12.02
CA VAL A 61 -6.48 -1.95 13.12
C VAL A 61 -6.16 -1.29 14.47
N SER A 62 -5.11 -0.48 14.54
CA SER A 62 -4.76 0.34 15.69
C SER A 62 -4.07 1.64 15.25
N GLY A 63 -3.80 2.55 16.19
CA GLY A 63 -3.12 3.83 15.90
C GLY A 63 -1.75 3.69 15.21
N LEU A 64 -1.11 2.52 15.31
CA LEU A 64 0.19 2.22 14.71
C LEU A 64 0.17 1.00 13.77
N LEU A 65 -1.00 0.38 13.53
CA LEU A 65 -1.09 -0.81 12.69
C LEU A 65 -2.14 -0.62 11.59
N ALA A 66 -1.69 -0.71 10.35
CA ALA A 66 -2.56 -0.80 9.18
C ALA A 66 -2.34 -2.13 8.46
N VAL A 67 -3.45 -2.70 7.96
CA VAL A 67 -3.47 -3.97 7.25
C VAL A 67 -4.09 -3.76 5.87
N ILE A 68 -3.44 -4.28 4.85
CA ILE A 68 -3.95 -4.38 3.49
C ILE A 68 -4.46 -5.79 3.28
N SER A 69 -5.74 -5.93 2.99
CA SER A 69 -6.40 -7.21 2.67
C SER A 69 -7.28 -7.07 1.44
N SER A 70 -7.62 -8.18 0.78
CA SER A 70 -8.72 -8.17 -0.19
C SER A 70 -10.01 -7.73 0.51
N VAL A 71 -10.89 -7.05 -0.24
CA VAL A 71 -12.30 -6.89 0.14
C VAL A 71 -13.03 -8.21 -0.04
#